data_AF-K0KRB7-F1
#
_entry.id   AF-K0KRB7-F1
#
_cell.length_a   1.000
_cell.length_b   1.000
_cell.length_c   1.000
_cell.angle_alpha   90.00
_cell.angle_beta   90.00
_cell.angle_gamma   90.00
#
_symmetry.space_group_name_H-M   'P 1'
#
loop_
_entity.id
_entity.type
_entity.pdbx_description
1 polymer ?
#
loop_
_entity_poly.entity_id
_entity_poly.type
_entity_poly.pdbx_seq_one_letter_code
_entity_poly.pdbx_strand_id
1 'polypeptide(L)' 'MARTSKGSKPDFHQAAKGADAKVLYDLFLLKLRAVMGEDNVKDGVFGAMMDVALVNEGPVTLTLDTDNLK' A
#
# COMPACT_ATOMS: atom_id res chain seq x y z
N MET A 1 8.78 -2.42 4.20
CA MET A 1 7.98 -1.91 5.33
C MET A 1 8.89 -1.18 6.31
N ALA A 2 8.38 -0.21 7.07
CA ALA A 2 9.17 0.52 8.06
C ALA A 2 9.41 -0.33 9.31
N ARG A 3 10.67 -0.42 9.76
CA ARG A 3 11.05 -0.91 11.08
C ARG A 3 11.32 0.27 11.98
N THR A 4 10.61 0.34 13.10
CA THR A 4 10.65 1.47 14.05
C THR A 4 11.20 1.07 15.43
N SER A 5 11.74 -0.15 15.57
CA SER A 5 12.20 -0.67 16.87
C SER A 5 13.59 -0.20 17.29
N LYS A 6 14.34 0.51 16.44
CA LYS A 6 15.73 0.95 16.70
C LYS A 6 15.85 2.49 16.74
N GLY A 7 15.26 3.11 17.76
CA GLY A 7 15.29 4.56 17.95
C GLY A 7 14.26 5.31 17.10
N SER A 8 14.46 6.63 16.92
CA SER A 8 13.48 7.51 16.28
C SER A 8 13.53 7.53 14.75
N LYS A 9 14.61 7.04 14.13
CA LYS A 9 14.73 6.98 12.66
C LYS A 9 14.16 5.65 12.15
N PRO A 10 13.08 5.66 11.34
CA PRO A 10 12.59 4.45 10.71
C PRO A 10 13.58 3.93 9.66
N ASP A 11 13.67 2.60 9.56
CA ASP A 11 14.46 1.91 8.56
C ASP A 11 13.53 1.16 7.58
N PHE A 12 13.85 1.16 6.28
CA PHE A 12 12.99 0.59 5.24
C PHE A 12 13.64 -0.57 4.46
N HIS A 13 14.68 -1.23 4.97
CA HIS A 13 15.40 -2.28 4.22
C HIS A 13 14.53 -3.49 3.82
N GLN A 14 13.39 -3.70 4.49
CA GLN A 14 12.43 -4.75 4.15
C GLN A 14 11.43 -4.32 3.07
N ALA A 15 11.47 -3.06 2.60
CA ALA A 15 10.67 -2.66 1.44
C ALA A 15 11.32 -3.17 0.14
N ALA A 16 10.50 -3.56 -0.82
CA ALA A 16 10.98 -3.84 -2.17
C ALA A 16 11.64 -2.59 -2.78
N LYS A 17 12.59 -2.79 -3.69
CA LYS A 17 13.22 -1.70 -4.43
C LYS A 17 12.20 -1.01 -5.32
N GLY A 18 12.39 0.28 -5.61
CA GLY A 18 11.40 1.10 -6.33
C GLY A 18 10.92 0.52 -7.66
N ALA A 19 11.82 -0.05 -8.46
CA ALA A 19 11.47 -0.67 -9.74
C ALA A 19 10.58 -1.91 -9.55
N ASP A 20 10.98 -2.84 -8.68
CA ASP A 20 10.21 -4.05 -8.38
C ASP A 20 8.87 -3.70 -7.72
N ALA A 21 8.87 -2.73 -6.80
CA ALA A 21 7.69 -2.25 -6.11
C ALA A 21 6.65 -1.66 -7.08
N LYS A 22 7.09 -0.93 -8.12
CA LYS A 22 6.19 -0.38 -9.15
C LYS A 22 5.50 -1.50 -9.92
N VAL A 23 6.25 -2.52 -10.34
CA VAL A 23 5.68 -3.68 -11.06
C VAL A 23 4.66 -4.41 -10.20
N LEU A 24 4.97 -4.64 -8.92
CA LEU A 24 4.05 -5.29 -7.98
C LEU A 24 2.80 -4.44 -7.71
N TYR A 25 2.95 -3.12 -7.58
CA TYR A 25 1.84 -2.18 -7.40
C TYR A 25 0.88 -2.21 -8.59
N ASP A 26 1.41 -2.13 -9.81
CA ASP A 26 0.60 -2.17 -11.03
C ASP A 26 -0.14 -3.52 -11.17
N LEU A 27 0.55 -4.63 -10.87
CA LEU A 27 -0.04 -5.96 -10.91
C LEU A 27 -1.16 -6.13 -9.86
N PHE A 28 -0.99 -5.56 -8.68
CA PHE A 28 -2.01 -5.58 -7.63
C PHE A 28 -3.27 -4.84 -8.07
N LEU A 29 -3.13 -3.63 -8.62
CA LEU A 29 -4.26 -2.87 -9.15
C LEU A 29 -4.97 -3.57 -10.30
N LEU A 30 -4.22 -4.19 -11.22
CA LEU A 30 -4.77 -4.98 -12.31
C LEU A 30 -5.66 -6.12 -11.78
N LYS A 31 -5.17 -6.88 -10.79
CA LYS A 31 -5.93 -7.97 -10.18
C LYS A 31 -7.17 -7.46 -9.44
N LEU A 32 -7.07 -6.35 -8.72
CA LEU A 32 -8.22 -5.75 -8.04
C LEU A 32 -9.29 -5.31 -9.04
N ARG A 33 -8.90 -4.61 -10.12
CA ARG A 33 -9.81 -4.17 -11.18
C ARG A 33 -10.51 -5.35 -11.85
N ALA A 34 -9.81 -6.46 -12.06
CA ALA A 34 -10.41 -7.67 -12.61
C ALA A 34 -11.52 -8.27 -11.71
N VAL A 35 -11.40 -8.15 -10.39
CA VAL A 35 -12.35 -8.70 -9.42
C VAL A 35 -13.47 -7.73 -9.09
N MET A 36 -13.15 -6.44 -8.96
CA MET A 36 -14.07 -5.40 -8.45
C MET A 36 -14.68 -4.53 -9.57
N GLY A 37 -14.13 -4.59 -10.79
CA GLY A 37 -14.48 -3.70 -11.91
C GLY A 37 -13.60 -2.44 -11.96
N GLU A 38 -13.33 -1.97 -13.18
CA GLU A 38 -12.43 -0.83 -13.46
C GLU A 38 -12.87 0.46 -12.74
N ASP A 39 -14.17 0.75 -12.73
CA ASP A 39 -14.70 1.99 -12.17
C ASP A 39 -14.63 2.04 -10.64
N ASN A 40 -14.53 0.88 -9.98
CA ASN A 40 -14.53 0.77 -8.53
C ASN A 40 -13.13 0.85 -7.91
N VAL A 41 -12.07 0.83 -8.72
CA VAL A 41 -10.68 0.88 -8.24
C VAL A 41 -10.03 2.16 -8.73
N LYS A 42 -9.79 3.08 -7.79
CA LYS A 42 -9.06 4.32 -8.03
C LYS A 42 -7.66 4.22 -7.41
N ASP A 43 -6.70 4.90 -8.03
CA ASP A 43 -5.30 4.93 -7.66
C ASP A 43 -4.74 6.36 -7.68
N GLY A 44 -3.55 6.50 -7.10
CA GLY A 44 -2.76 7.73 -7.13
C GLY A 44 -1.59 7.63 -8.11
N VAL A 45 -0.52 8.36 -7.85
CA VAL A 45 0.70 8.34 -8.68
C VAL A 45 1.85 7.71 -7.89
N PHE A 46 2.32 6.54 -8.33
CA PHE A 46 3.40 5.82 -7.66
C PHE A 46 4.69 6.65 -7.58
N GLY A 47 5.27 6.75 -6.39
CA GLY A 47 6.52 7.46 -6.14
C GLY A 47 6.38 8.99 -6.07
N ALA A 48 5.18 9.53 -6.24
CA ALA A 48 4.92 10.96 -6.05
C ALA A 48 4.68 11.28 -4.56
N MET A 49 5.05 12.51 -4.17
CA MET A 49 4.52 13.11 -2.95
C MET A 49 3.04 13.45 -3.20
N MET A 50 2.17 13.03 -2.29
CA MET A 50 0.71 13.19 -2.44
C MET A 50 0.07 13.62 -1.13
N ASP A 51 -0.92 14.50 -1.23
CA ASP A 51 -1.84 14.81 -0.14
C ASP A 51 -3.10 13.93 -0.31
N VAL A 52 -3.27 12.95 0.59
CA VAL A 52 -4.39 12.00 0.54
C VAL A 52 -5.46 12.40 1.56
N ALA A 53 -6.62 12.84 1.07
CA ALA A 53 -7.78 13.12 1.89
C ALA A 53 -8.59 11.85 2.15
N LEU A 54 -9.03 11.65 3.40
CA LEU A 54 -9.86 10.52 3.82
C LEU A 54 -10.86 10.98 4.89
N VAL A 55 -12.12 10.58 4.74
CA VAL A 55 -13.11 10.59 5.82
C VAL A 55 -13.33 9.15 6.26
N ASN A 56 -12.92 8.80 7.49
CA ASN A 56 -13.09 7.46 8.03
C ASN A 56 -14.35 7.40 8.90
N GLU A 57 -15.50 7.09 8.29
CA GLU A 57 -16.79 6.98 8.99
C GLU A 57 -16.85 5.67 9.79
N GLY A 58 -16.85 5.78 11.13
CA GLY A 58 -16.70 4.66 12.05
C GLY A 58 -15.98 5.11 13.34
N PRO A 59 -14.64 5.22 13.38
CA PRO A 59 -13.66 4.77 12.40
C PRO A 59 -13.32 3.30 12.56
N VAL A 60 -13.10 2.60 11.44
CA VAL A 60 -12.63 1.21 11.45
C VAL A 60 -11.34 1.13 10.65
N THR A 61 -10.30 0.54 11.26
CA THR A 61 -8.99 0.35 10.62
C THR A 61 -8.57 -1.10 10.78
N LEU A 62 -8.34 -1.78 9.65
CA LEU A 62 -7.83 -3.15 9.61
C LEU A 62 -6.42 -3.14 9.03
N THR A 63 -5.50 -3.87 9.67
CA THR A 63 -4.14 -4.10 9.16
C THR A 63 -4.05 -5.53 8.64
N LEU A 64 -3.62 -5.69 7.39
CA LEU A 64 -3.46 -6.99 6.74
C LEU A 64 -1.99 -7.15 6.33
N ASP A 65 -1.44 -8.33 6.58
CA ASP A 65 -0.08 -8.71 6.21
C ASP A 65 -0.11 -10.14 5.68
N THR A 66 0.36 -10.32 4.44
CA THR A 66 0.34 -11.62 3.75
C THR A 66 1.17 -12.67 4.47
N ASP A 67 2.23 -12.27 5.18
CA ASP A 67 3.07 -13.18 5.95
C ASP A 67 2.36 -13.65 7.24
N ASN A 68 1.27 -12.97 7.62
CA ASN A 68 0.48 -13.23 8.81
C ASN A 68 -0.99 -13.58 8.50
N LEU A 69 -1.29 -13.97 7.25
CA LEU A 69 -2.59 -14.55 6.90
C LEU A 69 -2.68 -15.95 7.51
N LYS A 70 -3.71 -16.18 8.32
CA LYS A 70 -4.05 -17.51 8.83
C LYS A 70 -4.73 -18.35 7.76
#